data_AF-A0A6A4KHV8-F1
#
_entry.id   AF-A0A6A4KHV8-F1
#
_cell.length_a   1.000
_cell.length_b   1.000
_cell.length_c   1.000
_cell.angle_alpha   90.00
_cell.angle_beta   90.00
_cell.angle_gamma   90.00
#
_symmetry.space_group_name_H-M   'P 1'
#
loop_
_entity.id
_entity.type
_entity.pdbx_description
1 polymer ?
#
loop_
_entity_poly.entity_id
_entity_poly.type
_entity_poly.pdbx_seq_one_letter_code
_entity_poly.pdbx_strand_id
1 'polypeptide(L)' 'MGAHIFLCLQFLCLAFTISRTSAQDLGTWATLVDNAGISSMHTAVTPYNTVILLDRTDIGASELNLPDGRCRYDANDQSL' A
#
# COMPACT_ATOMS: atom_id res chain seq x y z
N MET A 1 -15.92 2.28 -54.62
CA MET A 1 -16.35 2.87 -53.33
C MET A 1 -16.23 1.87 -52.17
N GLY A 2 -16.82 0.68 -52.23
CA GLY A 2 -16.74 -0.31 -51.13
C GLY A 2 -15.35 -0.83 -50.77
N ALA A 3 -14.45 -1.04 -51.74
CA ALA A 3 -13.10 -1.57 -51.48
C ALA A 3 -12.22 -0.60 -50.67
N HIS A 4 -12.34 0.71 -50.91
CA HIS A 4 -11.61 1.73 -50.14
C HIS A 4 -12.10 1.83 -48.70
N ILE A 5 -13.41 1.65 -48.47
CA ILE A 5 -14.00 1.61 -47.14
C ILE A 5 -13.49 0.39 -46.37
N PHE A 6 -13.44 -0.78 -47.02
CA PHE A 6 -12.95 -2.01 -46.41
C PHE A 6 -11.47 -1.90 -46.03
N LEU A 7 -10.64 -1.33 -46.91
CA LEU A 7 -9.23 -1.09 -46.66
C LEU A 7 -9.01 -0.08 -45.52
N CYS A 8 -9.80 1.00 -45.47
CA CYS A 8 -9.79 1.96 -44.36
C CYS A 8 -10.15 1.30 -43.02
N LEU A 9 -11.18 0.45 -43.00
CA LEU A 9 -11.55 -0.28 -41.77
C LEU A 9 -10.43 -1.21 -41.30
N GLN A 10 -9.77 -1.92 -42.22
CA GLN A 10 -8.63 -2.78 -41.87
C GLN A 10 -7.46 -1.97 -41.29
N PHE A 11 -7.11 -0.84 -41.91
CA PHE A 11 -6.08 0.06 -41.37
C PHE A 11 -6.44 0.63 -40.00
N LEU A 12 -7.72 1.00 -39.79
CA LEU A 12 -8.20 1.53 -38.52
C LEU A 12 -8.16 0.46 -37.40
N CYS A 13 -8.59 -0.77 -37.70
CA CYS A 13 -8.49 -1.89 -36.77
C CYS A 13 -7.03 -2.20 -36.42
N LEU A 14 -6.13 -2.19 -37.40
CA LEU A 14 -4.70 -2.42 -37.18
C LEU A 14 -4.06 -1.30 -36.35
N ALA A 15 -4.48 -0.05 -36.53
CA ALA A 15 -4.03 1.06 -35.70
C ALA A 15 -4.47 0.91 -34.23
N PHE A 16 -5.69 0.41 -33.99
CA PHE A 16 -6.19 0.16 -32.63
C PHE A 16 -5.50 -1.02 -31.93
N THR A 17 -5.07 -2.05 -32.65
CA THR A 17 -4.33 -3.19 -32.05
C THR A 17 -2.88 -2.87 -31.73
N ILE A 18 -2.28 -1.87 -32.38
CA ILE A 18 -0.91 -1.42 -32.14
C ILE A 18 -0.83 -0.40 -30.99
N SER A 19 -1.95 0.21 -30.59
CA SER A 19 -2.04 1.08 -29.42
C SER A 19 -1.64 0.31 -28.16
N ARG A 20 -0.42 0.53 -27.68
CA ARG A 20 0.04 0.00 -26.40
C ARG A 20 -0.75 0.68 -25.30
N THR A 21 -1.55 -0.08 -24.57
CA THR A 21 -2.02 0.37 -23.26
C THR A 21 -0.80 0.34 -22.35
N SER A 22 -0.39 1.47 -21.79
CA SER A 22 0.56 1.44 -20.68
C SER A 22 -0.24 1.01 -19.46
N ALA A 23 0.02 -0.18 -18.93
CA ALA A 23 -0.34 -0.46 -17.55
C ALA A 23 0.32 0.63 -16.71
N GLN A 24 -0.48 1.37 -15.95
CA GLN A 24 0.05 2.41 -15.07
C GLN A 24 0.99 1.71 -14.09
N ASP A 25 2.26 2.10 -14.09
CA ASP A 25 3.23 1.55 -13.16
C ASP A 25 2.84 2.03 -11.76
N LEU A 26 2.15 1.16 -11.02
CA LEU A 26 1.70 1.42 -9.65
C LEU A 26 2.86 1.29 -8.65
N GLY A 27 4.07 1.00 -9.12
CA GLY A 27 5.24 0.70 -8.30
C GLY A 27 5.28 -0.75 -7.84
N THR A 28 6.30 -1.06 -7.06
CA THR A 28 6.51 -2.40 -6.48
C THR A 28 6.57 -2.30 -4.97
N TRP A 29 6.13 -3.36 -4.30
CA TRP A 29 6.27 -3.53 -2.86
C TRP A 29 7.51 -4.34 -2.55
N ALA A 30 8.28 -3.91 -1.56
CA ALA A 30 9.41 -4.65 -1.02
C ALA A 30 9.33 -4.63 0.50
N THR A 31 9.66 -5.74 1.15
CA THR A 31 9.79 -5.78 2.61
C THR A 31 11.00 -4.97 3.03
N LEU A 32 10.78 -3.95 3.88
CA LEU A 32 11.86 -3.14 4.43
C LEU A 32 12.51 -3.81 5.66
N VAL A 33 11.67 -4.36 6.52
CA VAL A 33 12.05 -5.07 7.75
C VAL A 33 11.05 -6.21 7.95
N ASP A 34 11.52 -7.45 8.10
CA ASP A 34 10.65 -8.62 8.23
C ASP A 34 9.83 -8.60 9.53
N ASN A 35 10.44 -8.16 10.65
CA ASN A 35 9.75 -7.92 11.90
C ASN A 35 10.39 -6.75 12.64
N ALA A 36 9.63 -5.67 12.85
CA ALA A 36 10.09 -4.50 13.59
C ALA A 36 9.88 -4.63 15.12
N GLY A 37 9.24 -5.70 15.59
CA GLY A 37 8.88 -5.92 16.99
C GLY A 37 7.72 -5.03 17.47
N ILE A 38 7.04 -4.31 16.57
CA ILE A 38 5.97 -3.36 16.90
C ILE A 38 4.67 -3.77 16.19
N SER A 39 3.62 -4.04 16.96
CA SER A 39 2.24 -4.26 16.49
C SER A 39 1.55 -2.92 16.23
N SER A 40 2.09 -2.16 15.28
CA SER A 40 1.66 -0.79 14.98
C SER A 40 0.19 -0.74 14.54
N MET A 41 -0.60 0.11 15.20
CA MET A 41 -1.95 0.42 14.72
C MET A 41 -1.94 1.56 13.68
N HIS A 42 -0.97 2.48 13.77
CA HIS A 42 -0.82 3.60 12.84
C HIS A 42 0.62 3.73 12.36
N THR A 43 0.81 3.80 11.04
CA THR A 43 2.14 3.86 10.42
C THR A 43 2.23 5.01 9.44
N ALA A 44 3.33 5.76 9.48
CA ALA A 44 3.60 6.84 8.54
C ALA A 44 5.00 6.71 7.94
N VAL A 45 5.08 6.83 6.61
CA VAL A 45 6.36 6.92 5.89
C VAL A 45 6.73 8.39 5.77
N THR A 46 7.97 8.74 6.11
CA THR A 46 8.46 10.10 6.02
C THR A 46 9.15 10.38 4.68
N PRO A 47 9.30 11.67 4.29
CA PRO A 47 10.10 12.04 3.11
C PRO A 47 11.59 11.69 3.23
N TYR A 48 12.07 11.35 4.43
CA TYR A 48 13.47 11.00 4.70
C TYR A 48 13.72 9.49 4.64
N ASN A 49 12.80 8.74 4.02
CA ASN A 49 12.90 7.29 3.88
C ASN A 49 12.96 6.56 5.24
N THR A 50 12.25 7.10 6.24
CA THR A 50 12.05 6.47 7.55
C THR A 50 10.59 6.12 7.75
N VAL A 51 10.33 5.14 8.60
CA VAL A 51 8.97 4.71 8.95
C VAL A 51 8.75 4.95 10.44
N ILE A 52 7.66 5.64 10.78
CA ILE A 52 7.20 5.85 12.15
C ILE A 52 6.09 4.84 12.42
N LEU A 53 6.33 3.98 13.41
CA LEU A 53 5.38 2.97 13.88
C LEU A 53 4.81 3.44 15.23
N LEU A 54 3.49 3.59 15.31
CA LEU A 54 2.82 4.03 16.53
C LEU A 54 2.08 2.85 17.15
N ASP A 55 2.58 2.48 18.32
CA ASP A 55 2.06 1.37 19.10
C ASP A 55 1.17 1.83 20.24
N ARG A 56 0.27 0.94 20.67
CA ARG A 56 -0.41 1.07 21.96
C ARG A 56 0.27 0.18 22.99
N THR A 57 0.20 0.60 24.24
CA THR A 57 0.83 -0.13 25.36
C THR A 57 0.03 -1.34 25.84
N ASP A 58 -1.18 -1.53 25.33
CA ASP A 58 -2.19 -2.46 25.86
C ASP A 58 -2.88 -3.32 24.80
N ILE A 59 -2.56 -3.14 23.51
CA ILE A 59 -3.18 -3.84 22.39
C ILE A 59 -2.10 -4.31 21.42
N GLY A 60 -2.26 -5.53 20.89
CA GLY A 60 -1.33 -6.12 19.94
C GLY A 60 -0.19 -6.89 20.61
N ALA A 61 0.50 -7.70 19.82
CA ALA A 61 1.59 -8.55 20.29
C ALA A 61 2.97 -7.91 20.01
N SER A 62 3.15 -6.66 20.42
CA SER A 62 4.45 -5.99 20.30
C SER A 62 5.49 -6.67 21.18
N GLU A 63 6.70 -6.81 20.67
CA GLU A 63 7.85 -7.41 21.33
C GLU A 63 8.64 -6.35 22.15
N LEU A 64 7.93 -5.34 22.66
CA LEU A 64 8.49 -4.29 23.49
C LEU A 64 8.32 -4.64 24.97
N ASN A 65 9.45 -4.71 25.69
CA ASN A 65 9.43 -4.73 27.14
C ASN A 65 9.09 -3.33 27.66
N LEU A 66 7.85 -3.13 28.09
CA LEU A 66 7.45 -1.91 28.77
C LEU A 66 7.93 -1.96 30.23
N PRO A 67 8.32 -0.83 30.84
CA PRO A 67 8.64 -0.79 32.26
C PRO A 67 7.48 -1.32 33.12
N ASP A 68 7.80 -2.11 34.13
CA ASP A 68 6.81 -2.71 35.02
C ASP A 68 5.93 -1.64 35.70
N GLY A 69 4.63 -1.94 35.80
CA GLY A 69 3.73 -1.28 36.74
C GLY A 69 2.95 -0.06 36.24
N ARG A 70 2.95 0.26 34.94
CA ARG A 70 2.11 1.37 34.39
C ARG A 70 1.53 1.09 33.01
N CYS A 71 0.94 -0.09 32.79
CA CYS A 71 0.04 -0.25 31.65
C CYS A 71 -1.11 0.75 31.78
N ARG A 72 -1.42 1.47 30.71
CA ARG A 72 -2.58 2.35 30.70
C ARG A 72 -3.83 1.49 30.92
N TYR A 73 -4.53 1.72 32.02
CA TYR A 73 -5.86 1.17 32.25
C TYR A 73 -6.85 2.33 32.18
N ASP A 74 -7.64 2.35 31.13
CA ASP A 74 -8.70 3.34 30.93
C ASP A 74 -10.03 2.62 30.78
N ALA A 75 -10.87 2.71 31.81
CA ALA A 75 -12.17 2.06 31.84
C ALA A 75 -13.17 2.64 30.81
N ASN A 76 -12.88 3.83 30.26
CA ASN A 76 -13.68 4.44 29.21
C ASN A 76 -13.13 4.18 27.82
N ASP A 77 -12.03 3.43 27.69
CA ASP A 77 -11.50 3.09 26.38
C ASP A 77 -12.54 2.32 25.56
N GLN A 78 -12.97 2.92 24.44
CA GLN A 78 -13.90 2.33 23.49
C GLN A 78 -13.20 1.78 22.25
N SER A 79 -11.86 1.75 22.24
CA SER A 79 -11.11 1.24 21.09
C SER A 79 -11.21 -0.29 21.00
N LEU A 80 -12.16 -0.74 20.17
CA LEU A 80 -12.21 -2.07 19.55
C LEU A 80 -12.26 -1.88 18.04
#